data_AF-A0A7S2AZC5-F1
#
_entry.id   AF-A0A7S2AZC5-F1
#
_cell.length_a   1.000
_cell.length_b   1.000
_cell.length_c   1.000
_cell.angle_alpha   90.00
_cell.angle_beta   90.00
_cell.angle_gamma   90.00
#
_symmetry.space_group_name_H-M   'P 1'
#
loop_
_entity.id
_entity.type
_entity.pdbx_description
1 polymer ?
#
loop_
_entity_poly.entity_id
_entity_poly.type
_entity_poly.pdbx_seq_one_letter_code
_entity_poly.pdbx_strand_id
1 'polypeptide(L)'
;GHLRGQGRSSGAHPPEMAASWEMLRLAVSEKDYSMATSTLCQELECGQADLVPLLSGMLAEVIRKEEATKAKRVQKGSAFSRFNKAPNQAEDSKDSAKDQAAEAARRCWKSGLRSLFTSGAEAAVSMLADLAQEYSSQEFIRAAREVNDGWSAAPTNTFKKMTDINSLCLQVGKPVLERYGFSPDERGDKEFRLILRDLSKTSKEVKEMNDRNRRLVFSAFPDLQGENQDDD
;
A
#
# COMPACT_ATOMS: atom_id res chain seq x y z
N GLY A 1 -8.34 66.18 -41.38
CA GLY A 1 -8.74 64.83 -40.94
C GLY A 1 -7.67 64.29 -40.01
N HIS A 2 -8.02 64.07 -38.74
CA HIS A 2 -7.11 63.57 -37.71
C HIS A 2 -7.02 62.03 -37.80
N LEU A 3 -5.86 61.51 -38.18
CA LEU A 3 -5.57 60.07 -38.16
C LEU A 3 -5.04 59.72 -36.75
N ARG A 4 -5.94 59.21 -35.90
CA ARG A 4 -5.60 58.64 -34.59
C ARG A 4 -4.98 57.26 -34.80
N GLY A 5 -3.66 57.17 -34.63
CA GLY A 5 -2.95 55.90 -34.52
C GLY A 5 -3.37 55.16 -33.25
N GLN A 6 -4.12 54.08 -33.41
CA GLN A 6 -4.32 53.09 -32.35
C GLN A 6 -3.05 52.23 -32.27
N GLY A 7 -2.16 52.57 -31.35
CA GLY A 7 -1.10 51.68 -30.92
C GLY A 7 -1.72 50.48 -30.21
N ARG A 8 -1.79 49.35 -30.91
CA ARG A 8 -2.06 48.05 -30.28
C ARG A 8 -0.89 47.76 -29.34
N SER A 9 -1.09 48.03 -28.06
CA SER A 9 -0.24 47.48 -27.01
C SER A 9 -0.38 45.96 -27.07
N SER A 10 0.60 45.31 -27.70
CA SER A 10 0.78 43.87 -27.58
C SER A 10 1.18 43.59 -26.13
N GLY A 11 0.18 43.55 -25.26
CA GLY A 11 0.33 43.11 -23.88
C GLY A 11 0.87 41.70 -23.95
N ALA A 12 2.11 41.51 -23.50
CA ALA A 12 2.69 40.20 -23.32
C ALA A 12 1.82 39.47 -22.29
N HIS A 13 0.84 38.72 -22.76
CA HIS A 13 0.14 37.76 -21.92
C HIS A 13 1.23 36.83 -21.37
N PRO A 14 1.38 36.73 -20.04
CA PRO A 14 2.25 35.70 -19.49
C PRO A 14 1.80 34.36 -20.08
N PRO A 15 2.74 33.49 -20.49
CA PRO A 15 2.40 32.22 -21.10
C PRO A 15 1.43 31.49 -20.18
N GLU A 16 0.23 31.21 -20.68
CA GLU A 16 -0.93 30.71 -19.93
C GLU A 16 -0.57 29.49 -19.05
N MET A 17 0.31 28.62 -19.55
CA MET A 17 0.86 27.50 -18.78
C MET A 17 1.52 27.91 -17.45
N ALA A 18 2.24 29.04 -17.39
CA ALA A 18 2.92 29.46 -16.18
C ALA A 18 1.93 29.75 -15.02
N ALA A 19 0.72 30.20 -15.34
CA ALA A 19 -0.32 30.47 -14.35
C ALA A 19 -0.89 29.17 -13.76
N SER A 20 -1.17 28.17 -14.59
CA SER A 20 -1.68 26.86 -14.13
C SER A 20 -0.69 26.13 -13.22
N TRP A 21 0.60 26.17 -13.53
CA TRP A 21 1.64 25.57 -12.67
C TRP A 21 1.82 26.30 -11.32
N GLU A 22 1.55 27.60 -11.28
CA GLU A 22 1.53 28.36 -10.01
C GLU A 22 0.31 27.97 -9.17
N MET A 23 -0.86 27.86 -9.81
CA MET A 23 -2.09 27.41 -9.16
C MET A 23 -1.94 26.00 -8.58
N LEU A 24 -1.32 25.08 -9.33
CA LEU A 24 -1.00 23.74 -8.84
C LEU A 24 -0.09 23.79 -7.60
N ARG A 25 0.96 24.62 -7.62
CA ARG A 25 1.87 24.77 -6.47
C ARG A 25 1.15 25.34 -5.24
N LEU A 26 0.28 26.34 -5.44
CA LEU A 26 -0.53 26.92 -4.36
C LEU A 26 -1.48 25.88 -3.77
N ALA A 27 -2.26 25.18 -4.61
CA ALA A 27 -3.18 24.13 -4.19
C ALA A 27 -2.49 23.02 -3.38
N VAL A 28 -1.33 22.55 -3.83
CA VAL A 28 -0.52 21.57 -3.09
C VAL A 28 -0.04 22.12 -1.75
N SER A 29 0.37 23.40 -1.68
CA SER A 29 0.81 24.03 -0.43
C SER A 29 -0.31 24.17 0.61
N GLU A 30 -1.53 24.42 0.14
CA GLU A 30 -2.75 24.52 0.96
C GLU A 30 -3.40 23.16 1.23
N LYS A 31 -2.86 22.07 0.65
CA LYS A 31 -3.42 20.71 0.69
C LYS A 31 -4.81 20.59 0.05
N ASP A 32 -5.15 21.49 -0.88
CA ASP A 32 -6.34 21.37 -1.72
C ASP A 32 -6.06 20.40 -2.88
N TYR A 33 -6.13 19.10 -2.58
CA TYR A 33 -5.89 18.06 -3.58
C TYR A 33 -6.98 17.99 -4.65
N SER A 34 -8.18 18.52 -4.38
CA SER A 34 -9.27 18.59 -5.37
C SER A 34 -8.92 19.57 -6.48
N MET A 35 -8.48 20.77 -6.09
CA MET A 35 -7.99 21.78 -7.03
C MET A 35 -6.74 21.29 -7.77
N ALA A 36 -5.76 20.72 -7.05
CA ALA A 36 -4.53 20.21 -7.66
C ALA A 36 -4.82 19.14 -8.73
N THR A 37 -5.72 18.19 -8.43
CA THR A 37 -6.14 17.13 -9.37
C THR A 37 -6.83 17.72 -10.60
N SER A 38 -7.69 18.71 -10.41
CA SER A 38 -8.43 19.37 -11.50
C SER A 38 -7.47 20.13 -12.43
N THR A 39 -6.53 20.89 -11.86
CA THR A 39 -5.49 21.59 -12.62
C THR A 39 -4.60 20.61 -13.39
N LEU A 40 -4.19 19.50 -12.77
CA LEU A 40 -3.41 18.45 -13.44
C LEU A 40 -4.16 17.79 -14.59
N CYS A 41 -5.43 17.43 -14.40
CA CYS A 41 -6.27 16.84 -15.46
C CYS A 41 -6.43 17.80 -16.64
N GLN A 42 -6.61 19.09 -16.35
CA GLN A 42 -6.74 20.12 -17.37
C GLN A 42 -5.45 20.30 -18.18
N GLU A 43 -4.30 20.42 -17.52
CA GLU A 43 -3.01 20.64 -18.21
C GLU A 43 -2.49 19.41 -18.95
N LEU A 44 -2.82 18.20 -18.47
CA LEU A 44 -2.44 16.95 -19.12
C LEU A 44 -3.48 16.45 -20.12
N GLU A 45 -4.60 17.17 -20.26
CA GLU A 45 -5.75 16.79 -21.10
C GLU A 45 -6.22 15.34 -20.83
N CYS A 46 -6.17 14.89 -19.58
CA CYS A 46 -6.48 13.52 -19.18
C CYS A 46 -7.68 13.45 -18.24
N GLY A 47 -8.43 12.34 -18.31
CA GLY A 47 -9.48 12.07 -17.34
C GLY A 47 -8.94 11.71 -15.96
N GLN A 48 -9.78 11.82 -14.92
CA GLN A 48 -9.42 11.40 -13.57
C GLN A 48 -9.01 9.92 -13.51
N ALA A 49 -9.64 9.07 -14.32
CA ALA A 49 -9.30 7.64 -14.42
C ALA A 49 -7.88 7.41 -14.95
N ASP A 50 -7.41 8.26 -15.87
CA ASP A 50 -6.09 8.16 -16.50
C ASP A 50 -4.99 8.80 -15.65
N LEU A 51 -5.38 9.75 -14.77
CA LEU A 51 -4.45 10.43 -13.88
C LEU A 51 -3.83 9.47 -12.84
N VAL A 52 -4.57 8.47 -12.37
CA VAL A 52 -4.08 7.52 -11.36
C VAL A 52 -2.89 6.70 -11.86
N PRO A 53 -2.95 6.03 -13.04
CA PRO A 53 -1.79 5.39 -13.64
C PRO A 53 -0.59 6.34 -13.84
N LEU A 54 -0.85 7.58 -14.25
CA LEU A 54 0.20 8.58 -14.51
C LEU A 54 0.91 9.00 -13.23
N LEU A 55 0.17 9.35 -12.18
CA LEU A 55 0.72 9.68 -10.87
C LEU A 55 1.45 8.48 -10.25
N SER A 56 0.93 7.28 -10.44
CA SER A 56 1.59 6.04 -10.01
C SER A 56 2.94 5.85 -10.70
N GLY A 57 3.02 6.08 -12.01
CA GLY A 57 4.27 6.01 -12.77
C GLY A 57 5.28 7.09 -12.35
N MET A 58 4.82 8.33 -12.14
CA MET A 58 5.66 9.43 -11.65
C MET A 58 6.20 9.15 -10.24
N LEU A 59 5.36 8.67 -9.33
CA LEU A 59 5.76 8.31 -7.97
C LEU A 59 6.81 7.18 -8.01
N ALA A 60 6.60 6.16 -8.84
CA ALA A 60 7.58 5.09 -9.03
C ALA A 60 8.94 5.62 -9.56
N GLU A 61 8.94 6.59 -10.47
CA GLU A 61 10.16 7.26 -10.94
C GLU A 61 10.86 8.05 -9.83
N VAL A 62 10.11 8.82 -9.02
CA VAL A 62 10.65 9.58 -7.90
C VAL A 62 11.31 8.65 -6.88
N ILE A 63 10.62 7.58 -6.49
CA ILE A 63 11.15 6.57 -5.56
C ILE A 63 12.43 5.95 -6.13
N ARG A 64 12.43 5.55 -7.41
CA ARG A 64 13.62 4.98 -8.08
C ARG A 64 14.81 5.93 -8.05
N LYS A 65 14.58 7.23 -8.31
CA LYS A 65 15.62 8.26 -8.24
C LYS A 65 16.14 8.43 -6.81
N GLU A 66 15.25 8.46 -5.83
CA GLU A 66 15.63 8.57 -4.42
C GLU A 66 16.50 7.38 -3.99
N GLU A 67 16.10 6.15 -4.33
CA GLU A 67 16.87 4.93 -4.04
C GLU A 67 18.25 4.94 -4.72
N ALA A 68 18.32 5.35 -5.99
CA ALA A 68 19.59 5.48 -6.70
C ALA A 68 20.55 6.47 -6.01
N THR A 69 20.03 7.56 -5.42
CA THR A 69 20.85 8.48 -4.64
C THR A 69 21.31 7.89 -3.30
N LYS A 70 20.44 7.13 -2.62
CA LYS A 70 20.78 6.42 -1.37
C LYS A 70 21.85 5.35 -1.61
N ALA A 71 21.71 4.53 -2.66
CA ALA A 71 22.70 3.51 -3.03
C ALA A 71 24.09 4.13 -3.33
N LYS A 72 24.11 5.26 -4.04
CA LYS A 72 25.36 6.02 -4.29
C LYS A 72 26.01 6.54 -2.99
N ARG A 73 25.21 6.92 -1.98
CA ARG A 73 25.74 7.33 -0.66
C ARG A 73 26.36 6.14 0.08
N VAL A 74 25.74 4.96 0.05
CA VAL A 74 26.27 3.75 0.69
C VAL A 74 27.58 3.30 0.03
N GLN A 75 27.68 3.35 -1.30
CA GLN A 75 28.91 3.00 -2.02
C GLN A 75 30.09 3.95 -1.74
N LYS A 76 29.83 5.25 -1.55
CA LYS A 76 30.88 6.21 -1.17
C LYS A 76 31.37 6.05 0.28
N GLY A 77 30.57 5.44 1.16
CA GLY A 77 30.94 5.20 2.56
C GLY A 77 31.73 3.91 2.81
N SER A 78 31.80 2.98 1.85
CA SER A 78 32.46 1.68 2.06
C SER A 78 33.79 1.57 1.31
N ALA A 79 34.82 2.24 1.82
CA ALA A 79 36.20 2.00 1.40
C ALA A 79 36.69 0.57 1.75
N PHE A 80 35.96 -0.15 2.61
CA PHE A 80 36.35 -1.46 3.14
C PHE A 80 35.91 -2.66 2.26
N SER A 81 34.96 -2.50 1.34
CA SER A 81 34.46 -3.62 0.53
C SER A 81 35.40 -4.07 -0.60
N ARG A 82 36.49 -3.34 -0.87
CA ARG A 82 37.43 -3.67 -1.94
C ARG A 82 38.34 -4.87 -1.64
N PHE A 83 38.48 -5.28 -0.38
CA PHE A 83 39.42 -6.35 -0.02
C PHE A 83 38.89 -7.78 -0.20
N ASN A 84 37.58 -7.98 -0.41
CA ASN A 84 36.97 -9.32 -0.39
C ASN A 84 36.46 -9.85 -1.75
N LYS A 85 36.82 -9.22 -2.87
CA LYS A 85 36.34 -9.67 -4.20
C LYS A 85 37.25 -10.76 -4.78
N ALA A 86 36.86 -12.02 -4.62
CA ALA A 86 37.52 -13.17 -5.24
C ALA A 86 37.38 -13.16 -6.79
N PRO A 87 38.41 -13.58 -7.55
CA PRO A 87 38.51 -13.33 -9.00
C PRO A 87 37.76 -14.29 -9.96
N ASN A 88 36.86 -15.19 -9.52
CA ASN A 88 36.47 -16.35 -10.35
C ASN A 88 34.98 -16.48 -10.76
N GLN A 89 34.24 -15.40 -10.99
CA GLN A 89 32.86 -15.47 -11.53
C GLN A 89 32.62 -14.46 -12.65
N ALA A 90 32.95 -14.86 -13.87
CA ALA A 90 32.36 -14.38 -15.11
C ALA A 90 31.87 -15.67 -15.78
N GLU A 91 30.59 -15.90 -16.04
CA GLU A 91 30.08 -15.76 -17.42
C GLU A 91 28.53 -15.91 -17.52
N ASP A 92 27.75 -15.89 -16.43
CA ASP A 92 26.33 -16.35 -16.49
C ASP A 92 25.28 -15.32 -16.03
N SER A 93 25.35 -14.06 -16.48
CA SER A 93 24.63 -12.93 -15.84
C SER A 93 23.61 -12.14 -16.69
N LYS A 94 23.16 -12.60 -17.85
CA LYS A 94 22.23 -11.80 -18.68
C LYS A 94 20.74 -11.95 -18.32
N ASP A 95 20.28 -13.09 -17.82
CA ASP A 95 18.86 -13.26 -17.48
C ASP A 95 18.47 -12.64 -16.12
N SER A 96 19.43 -12.43 -15.21
CA SER A 96 19.13 -11.86 -13.88
C SER A 96 18.72 -10.37 -13.92
N ALA A 97 19.06 -9.63 -14.98
CA ALA A 97 18.83 -8.18 -15.03
C ALA A 97 17.34 -7.80 -15.18
N LYS A 98 16.56 -8.59 -15.94
CA LYS A 98 15.14 -8.29 -16.20
C LYS A 98 14.27 -8.58 -14.97
N ASP A 99 14.56 -9.68 -14.28
CA ASP A 99 13.88 -10.05 -13.04
C ASP A 99 14.21 -9.07 -11.91
N GLN A 100 15.45 -8.61 -11.82
CA GLN A 100 15.84 -7.57 -10.86
C GLN A 100 15.11 -6.24 -11.09
N ALA A 101 14.90 -5.83 -12.35
CA ALA A 101 14.19 -4.60 -12.66
C ALA A 101 12.69 -4.68 -12.31
N ALA A 102 12.03 -5.81 -12.62
CA ALA A 102 10.63 -6.05 -12.27
C ALA A 102 10.44 -6.12 -10.74
N GLU A 103 11.36 -6.78 -10.03
CA GLU A 103 11.36 -6.87 -8.57
C GLU A 103 11.64 -5.51 -7.91
N ALA A 104 12.55 -4.69 -8.47
CA ALA A 104 12.79 -3.34 -7.99
C ALA A 104 11.56 -2.43 -8.17
N ALA A 105 10.89 -2.51 -9.32
CA ALA A 105 9.65 -1.77 -9.57
C ALA A 105 8.54 -2.20 -8.59
N ARG A 106 8.41 -3.51 -8.32
CA ARG A 106 7.50 -4.03 -7.30
C ARG A 106 7.82 -3.49 -5.91
N ARG A 107 9.10 -3.43 -5.51
CA ARG A 107 9.52 -2.86 -4.22
C ARG A 107 9.21 -1.37 -4.11
N CYS A 108 9.49 -0.59 -5.15
CA CYS A 108 9.17 0.83 -5.20
C CYS A 108 7.65 1.06 -5.04
N TRP A 109 6.84 0.30 -5.79
CA TRP A 109 5.38 0.36 -5.70
C TRP A 109 4.88 -0.01 -4.29
N LYS A 110 5.39 -1.10 -3.72
CA LYS A 110 5.06 -1.53 -2.35
C LYS A 110 5.43 -0.46 -1.32
N SER A 111 6.57 0.20 -1.48
CA SER A 111 6.97 1.31 -0.60
C SER A 111 6.04 2.53 -0.73
N GLY A 112 5.62 2.86 -1.96
CA GLY A 112 4.66 3.94 -2.21
C GLY A 112 3.29 3.66 -1.58
N LEU A 113 2.76 2.45 -1.77
CA LEU A 113 1.50 2.03 -1.13
C LEU A 113 1.60 2.08 0.40
N ARG A 114 2.69 1.61 0.99
CA ARG A 114 2.90 1.70 2.45
C ARG A 114 2.90 3.13 2.96
N SER A 115 3.46 4.06 2.19
CA SER A 115 3.41 5.49 2.53
C SER A 115 1.97 5.97 2.67
N LEU A 116 1.07 5.54 1.76
CA LEU A 116 -0.34 5.86 1.82
C LEU A 116 -1.02 5.30 3.08
N PHE A 117 -0.64 4.09 3.51
CA PHE A 117 -1.10 3.52 4.79
C PHE A 117 -0.59 4.28 6.02
N THR A 118 0.64 4.79 5.98
CA THR A 118 1.18 5.58 7.11
C THR A 118 0.58 6.98 7.19
N SER A 119 0.16 7.56 6.06
CA SER A 119 -0.39 8.91 6.02
C SER A 119 -1.92 8.97 6.05
N GLY A 120 -2.61 7.90 5.69
CA GLY A 120 -4.07 7.89 5.52
C GLY A 120 -4.75 6.67 6.14
N ALA A 121 -5.70 6.91 7.04
CA ALA A 121 -6.56 5.87 7.61
C ALA A 121 -7.45 5.19 6.55
N GLU A 122 -7.77 5.88 5.46
CA GLU A 122 -8.67 5.44 4.39
C GLU A 122 -8.20 4.16 3.69
N ALA A 123 -6.90 4.04 3.42
CA ALA A 123 -6.32 2.84 2.81
C ALA A 123 -6.45 1.62 3.75
N ALA A 124 -6.24 1.83 5.05
CA ALA A 124 -6.41 0.78 6.05
C ALA A 124 -7.88 0.38 6.21
N VAL A 125 -8.81 1.34 6.21
CA VAL A 125 -10.25 1.06 6.25
C VAL A 125 -10.69 0.28 5.02
N SER A 126 -10.22 0.66 3.83
CA SER A 126 -10.53 -0.05 2.57
C SER A 126 -10.01 -1.49 2.59
N MET A 127 -8.76 -1.69 3.03
CA MET A 127 -8.19 -3.03 3.17
C MET A 127 -8.93 -3.88 4.21
N LEU A 128 -9.33 -3.28 5.33
CA LEU A 128 -10.13 -3.98 6.34
C LEU A 128 -11.53 -4.31 5.83
N ALA A 129 -12.15 -3.46 5.00
CA ALA A 129 -13.42 -3.75 4.36
C ALA A 129 -13.31 -4.92 3.37
N ASP A 130 -12.24 -4.98 2.57
CA ASP A 130 -11.96 -6.12 1.69
C ASP A 130 -11.79 -7.41 2.52
N LEU A 131 -11.03 -7.38 3.61
CA LEU A 131 -10.92 -8.54 4.53
C LEU A 131 -12.28 -8.93 5.14
N ALA A 132 -13.12 -7.96 5.48
CA ALA A 132 -14.46 -8.22 6.01
C ALA A 132 -15.33 -8.98 5.00
N GLN A 133 -15.23 -8.62 3.73
CA GLN A 133 -15.91 -9.31 2.64
C GLN A 133 -15.41 -10.75 2.51
N GLU A 134 -14.10 -10.96 2.52
CA GLU A 134 -13.50 -12.30 2.43
C GLU A 134 -13.87 -13.19 3.63
N TYR A 135 -13.86 -12.65 4.86
CA TYR A 135 -14.31 -13.36 6.07
C TYR A 135 -15.82 -13.61 6.12
N SER A 136 -16.61 -12.87 5.35
CA SER A 136 -18.05 -13.11 5.21
C SER A 136 -18.39 -14.07 4.07
N SER A 137 -17.39 -14.53 3.31
CA SER A 137 -17.59 -15.41 2.17
C SER A 137 -18.02 -16.83 2.61
N GLN A 138 -18.79 -17.51 1.76
CA GLN A 138 -19.16 -18.91 1.99
C GLN A 138 -17.94 -19.84 2.02
N GLU A 139 -16.91 -19.50 1.27
CA GLU A 139 -15.65 -20.25 1.22
C GLU A 139 -14.92 -20.22 2.57
N PHE A 140 -14.79 -19.03 3.18
CA PHE A 140 -14.22 -18.91 4.52
C PHE A 140 -15.05 -19.64 5.57
N ILE A 141 -16.37 -19.48 5.54
CA ILE A 141 -17.28 -20.15 6.50
C ILE A 141 -17.17 -21.68 6.37
N ARG A 142 -17.09 -22.21 5.15
CA ARG A 142 -16.89 -23.65 4.91
C ARG A 142 -15.56 -24.13 5.48
N ALA A 143 -14.46 -23.45 5.16
CA ALA A 143 -13.14 -23.81 5.67
C ALA A 143 -13.05 -23.71 7.20
N ALA A 144 -13.71 -22.72 7.81
CA ALA A 144 -13.79 -22.59 9.26
C ALA A 144 -14.53 -23.77 9.91
N ARG A 145 -15.61 -24.27 9.29
CA ARG A 145 -16.31 -25.48 9.77
C ARG A 145 -15.41 -26.71 9.71
N GLU A 146 -14.67 -26.91 8.62
CA GLU A 146 -13.74 -28.03 8.50
C GLU A 146 -12.67 -28.01 9.60
N VAL A 147 -12.19 -26.81 9.96
CA VAL A 147 -11.27 -26.63 11.09
C VAL A 147 -11.94 -26.99 12.43
N ASN A 148 -13.18 -26.53 12.69
CA ASN A 148 -13.92 -26.87 13.91
C ASN A 148 -14.19 -28.38 14.04
N ASP A 149 -14.59 -29.04 12.94
CA ASP A 149 -14.84 -30.49 12.92
C ASP A 149 -13.56 -31.27 13.27
N GLY A 150 -12.41 -30.78 12.83
CA GLY A 150 -11.10 -31.31 13.18
C GLY A 150 -10.76 -31.21 14.67
N TRP A 151 -11.25 -30.18 15.37
CA TRP A 151 -11.08 -30.03 16.82
C TRP A 151 -12.01 -30.94 17.63
N SER A 152 -13.20 -31.24 17.10
CA SER A 152 -14.15 -32.15 17.76
C SER A 152 -13.67 -33.61 17.76
N ALA A 153 -12.87 -34.00 16.76
CA ALA A 153 -12.36 -35.37 16.63
C ALA A 153 -11.27 -35.71 17.67
N ALA A 154 -10.54 -34.73 18.19
CA ALA A 154 -9.48 -34.94 19.17
C ALA A 154 -9.31 -33.70 20.07
N PRO A 155 -9.17 -33.87 21.40
CA PRO A 155 -8.93 -32.76 22.32
C PRO A 155 -7.76 -31.90 21.84
N THR A 156 -8.06 -30.67 21.47
CA THR A 156 -7.09 -29.73 20.90
C THR A 156 -6.94 -28.56 21.86
N ASN A 157 -5.71 -28.24 22.25
CA ASN A 157 -5.45 -27.12 23.14
C ASN A 157 -5.73 -25.77 22.46
N THR A 158 -6.05 -24.75 23.25
CA THR A 158 -6.40 -23.39 22.77
C THR A 158 -5.30 -22.77 21.91
N PHE A 159 -4.02 -23.09 22.19
CA PHE A 159 -2.89 -22.61 21.38
C PHE A 159 -2.96 -23.12 19.94
N LYS A 160 -3.16 -24.43 19.75
CA LYS A 160 -3.30 -25.03 18.42
C LYS A 160 -4.55 -24.51 17.70
N LYS A 161 -5.68 -24.37 18.40
CA LYS A 161 -6.90 -23.74 17.83
C LYS A 161 -6.58 -22.36 17.27
N MET A 162 -5.88 -21.52 18.03
CA MET A 162 -5.47 -20.18 17.56
C MET A 162 -4.46 -20.22 16.41
N THR A 163 -3.54 -21.19 16.37
CA THR A 163 -2.64 -21.39 15.22
C THR A 163 -3.42 -21.74 13.96
N ASP A 164 -4.38 -22.66 14.06
CA ASP A 164 -5.22 -23.08 12.93
C ASP A 164 -6.06 -21.90 12.40
N ILE A 165 -6.66 -21.10 13.29
CA ILE A 165 -7.39 -19.88 12.90
C ILE A 165 -6.47 -18.89 12.20
N ASN A 166 -5.29 -18.60 12.76
CA ASN A 166 -4.36 -17.66 12.13
C ASN A 166 -3.89 -18.14 10.76
N SER A 167 -3.68 -19.45 10.59
CA SER A 167 -3.34 -20.06 9.31
C SER A 167 -4.45 -19.87 8.28
N LEU A 168 -5.71 -20.15 8.66
CA LEU A 168 -6.86 -19.96 7.78
C LEU A 168 -7.08 -18.49 7.41
N CYS A 169 -7.02 -17.58 8.39
CA CYS A 169 -7.11 -16.13 8.15
C CYS A 169 -6.00 -15.64 7.22
N LEU A 170 -4.77 -16.14 7.38
CA LEU A 170 -3.67 -15.80 6.47
C LEU A 170 -3.98 -16.29 5.05
N GLN A 171 -4.40 -17.55 4.87
CA GLN A 171 -4.72 -18.10 3.54
C GLN A 171 -5.76 -17.25 2.80
N VAL A 172 -6.83 -16.85 3.48
CA VAL A 172 -7.88 -15.98 2.92
C VAL A 172 -7.41 -14.54 2.73
N GLY A 173 -6.56 -14.04 3.62
CA GLY A 173 -6.01 -12.69 3.53
C GLY A 173 -4.93 -12.50 2.47
N LYS A 174 -4.31 -13.57 1.93
CA LYS A 174 -3.19 -13.48 0.96
C LYS A 174 -3.49 -12.60 -0.26
N PRO A 175 -4.61 -12.78 -0.99
CA PRO A 175 -4.91 -11.96 -2.16
C PRO A 175 -5.13 -10.49 -1.80
N VAL A 176 -5.70 -10.23 -0.62
CA VAL A 176 -5.91 -8.86 -0.11
C VAL A 176 -4.57 -8.23 0.24
N LEU A 177 -3.70 -8.92 0.99
CA LEU A 177 -2.36 -8.46 1.33
C LEU A 177 -1.57 -8.07 0.08
N GLU A 178 -1.59 -8.91 -0.96
CA GLU A 178 -0.88 -8.64 -2.20
C GLU A 178 -1.42 -7.40 -2.93
N ARG A 179 -2.75 -7.22 -2.99
CA ARG A 179 -3.42 -6.06 -3.60
C ARG A 179 -2.98 -4.73 -2.97
N TYR A 180 -2.77 -4.72 -1.65
CA TYR A 180 -2.32 -3.54 -0.90
C TYR A 180 -0.80 -3.45 -0.74
N GLY A 181 -0.03 -4.27 -1.46
CA GLY A 181 1.43 -4.17 -1.51
C GLY A 181 2.17 -4.83 -0.33
N PHE A 182 1.49 -5.67 0.45
CA PHE A 182 2.13 -6.54 1.43
C PHE A 182 2.61 -7.83 0.77
N SER A 183 3.46 -8.59 1.49
CA SER A 183 3.79 -9.94 1.06
C SER A 183 2.64 -10.90 1.38
N PRO A 184 2.30 -11.87 0.51
CA PRO A 184 1.22 -12.84 0.76
C PRO A 184 1.71 -13.98 1.68
N ASP A 185 2.39 -13.63 2.76
CA ASP A 185 3.01 -14.55 3.71
C ASP A 185 2.90 -13.99 5.15
N GLU A 186 3.40 -14.74 6.13
CA GLU A 186 3.39 -14.33 7.54
C GLU A 186 4.15 -13.02 7.78
N ARG A 187 5.14 -12.69 6.95
CA ARG A 187 5.91 -11.46 7.10
C ARG A 187 5.05 -10.27 6.73
N GLY A 188 4.30 -10.35 5.63
CA GLY A 188 3.35 -9.33 5.22
C GLY A 188 2.22 -9.15 6.23
N ASP A 189 1.65 -10.24 6.77
CA ASP A 189 0.62 -10.18 7.82
C ASP A 189 1.15 -9.51 9.10
N LYS A 190 2.35 -9.89 9.57
CA LYS A 190 2.98 -9.25 10.74
C LYS A 190 3.18 -7.76 10.54
N GLU A 191 3.67 -7.36 9.36
CA GLU A 191 3.87 -5.96 9.02
C GLU A 191 2.54 -5.19 8.99
N PHE A 192 1.53 -5.75 8.33
CA PHE A 192 0.19 -5.18 8.29
C PHE A 192 -0.41 -5.00 9.69
N ARG A 193 -0.31 -6.02 10.56
CA ARG A 193 -0.80 -5.94 11.95
C ARG A 193 -0.09 -4.87 12.77
N LEU A 194 1.21 -4.63 12.55
CA LEU A 194 1.93 -3.55 13.22
C LEU A 194 1.38 -2.17 12.81
N ILE A 195 1.17 -1.97 11.50
CA ILE A 195 0.59 -0.73 10.97
C ILE A 195 -0.83 -0.53 11.52
N LEU A 196 -1.68 -1.56 11.48
CA LEU A 196 -3.04 -1.50 12.02
C LEU A 196 -3.06 -1.16 13.51
N ARG A 197 -2.15 -1.72 14.29
CA ARG A 197 -2.06 -1.45 15.73
C ARG A 197 -1.75 0.03 15.98
N ASP A 198 -0.88 0.62 15.18
CA ASP A 198 -0.50 2.02 15.35
C ASP A 198 -1.59 2.96 14.82
N LEU A 199 -2.22 2.65 13.68
CA LEU A 199 -3.36 3.40 13.15
C LEU A 199 -4.60 3.33 14.03
N SER A 200 -4.86 2.19 14.68
CA SER A 200 -6.01 2.01 15.58
C SER A 200 -5.91 2.87 16.86
N LYS A 201 -4.72 3.39 17.19
CA LYS A 201 -4.53 4.34 18.30
C LYS A 201 -4.97 5.76 17.93
N THR A 202 -4.88 6.12 16.65
CA THR A 202 -5.13 7.48 16.16
C THR A 202 -6.44 7.61 15.37
N SER A 203 -6.93 6.53 14.76
CA SER A 203 -8.17 6.48 13.99
C SER A 203 -9.19 5.54 14.63
N LYS A 204 -10.32 6.12 15.07
CA LYS A 204 -11.46 5.37 15.62
C LYS A 204 -12.07 4.43 14.59
N GLU A 205 -12.17 4.88 13.34
CA GLU A 205 -12.76 4.10 12.25
C GLU A 205 -11.95 2.84 11.93
N VAL A 206 -10.61 2.95 11.89
CA VAL A 206 -9.73 1.78 11.71
C VAL A 206 -9.93 0.78 12.85
N LYS A 207 -10.02 1.27 14.09
CA LYS A 207 -10.27 0.42 15.27
C LYS A 207 -11.61 -0.31 15.15
N GLU A 208 -12.69 0.40 14.85
CA GLU A 208 -14.04 -0.17 14.71
C GLU A 208 -14.10 -1.23 13.60
N MET A 209 -13.47 -0.95 12.46
CA MET A 209 -13.43 -1.89 11.34
C MET A 209 -12.57 -3.13 11.67
N ASN A 210 -11.45 -2.95 12.36
CA ASN A 210 -10.63 -4.06 12.83
C ASN A 210 -11.38 -4.93 13.84
N ASP A 211 -12.11 -4.32 14.78
CA ASP A 211 -12.95 -5.04 15.76
C ASP A 211 -14.12 -5.76 15.07
N ARG A 212 -14.65 -5.21 13.97
CA ARG A 212 -15.64 -5.90 13.12
C ARG A 212 -15.03 -7.16 12.49
N ASN A 213 -13.85 -7.08 11.90
CA ASN A 213 -13.17 -8.25 11.33
C ASN A 213 -12.89 -9.33 12.36
N ARG A 214 -12.42 -8.94 13.56
CA ARG A 214 -12.23 -9.88 14.67
C ARG A 214 -13.52 -10.60 15.02
N ARG A 215 -14.64 -9.87 15.14
CA ARG A 215 -15.96 -10.45 15.43
C ARG A 215 -16.41 -11.42 14.33
N LEU A 216 -16.23 -11.08 13.06
CA LEU A 216 -16.55 -11.97 11.93
C LEU A 216 -15.76 -13.28 12.03
N VAL A 217 -14.44 -13.19 12.23
CA VAL A 217 -13.58 -14.37 12.39
C VAL A 217 -14.05 -15.21 13.58
N PHE A 218 -14.16 -14.63 14.79
CA PHE A 218 -14.56 -15.40 15.99
C PHE A 218 -15.99 -15.95 15.93
N SER A 219 -16.90 -15.32 15.18
CA SER A 219 -18.25 -15.86 14.98
C SER A 219 -18.27 -17.16 14.17
N ALA A 220 -17.21 -17.43 13.39
CA ALA A 220 -17.06 -18.67 12.63
C ALA A 220 -16.49 -19.85 13.46
N PHE A 221 -16.05 -19.60 14.70
CA PHE A 221 -15.45 -20.59 15.61
C PHE A 221 -16.20 -20.63 16.95
N PRO A 222 -17.41 -21.24 17.00
CA PRO A 222 -18.26 -21.24 18.21
C PRO A 222 -17.59 -21.95 19.40
N ASP A 223 -16.73 -22.94 19.17
CA ASP A 223 -16.04 -23.70 20.23
C ASP A 223 -15.12 -22.82 21.11
N LEU A 224 -14.73 -21.64 20.64
CA LEU A 224 -13.94 -20.69 21.44
C LEU A 224 -14.79 -19.82 22.37
N GLN A 225 -16.11 -19.80 22.21
CA GLN A 225 -17.00 -18.96 23.02
C GLN A 225 -17.31 -19.57 24.39
N GLY A 226 -17.24 -20.90 24.52
CA GLY A 226 -17.59 -21.61 25.76
C GLY A 226 -16.46 -21.73 26.80
N GLU A 227 -15.19 -21.63 26.42
CA GLU A 227 -14.05 -21.89 27.33
C GLU A 227 -13.83 -20.79 28.38
N ASN A 228 -14.42 -19.58 28.24
CA ASN A 228 -14.19 -18.46 29.17
C ASN A 228 -15.27 -18.31 30.26
N GLN A 229 -16.22 -19.25 30.38
CA GLN A 229 -17.40 -19.07 31.24
C GLN A 229 -17.35 -19.81 32.59
N ASP A 230 -16.33 -20.66 32.81
CA ASP A 230 -16.26 -21.57 33.98
C ASP A 230 -15.22 -21.16 35.07
N ASP A 231 -14.57 -20.00 34.95
CA ASP A 231 -13.50 -19.54 35.87
C ASP A 231 -13.88 -18.35 36.79
N ASP A 232 -15.17 -17.98 36.87
CA ASP A 232 -15.72 -16.99 37.84
C ASP A 232 -16.64 -17.65 38.88
#